data_AF-A0A7V1JJG0-F1
#
_entry.id   AF-A0A7V1JJG0-F1
#
_cell.length_a   1.000
_cell.length_b   1.000
_cell.length_c   1.000
_cell.angle_alpha   90.00
_cell.angle_beta   90.00
_cell.angle_gamma   90.00
#
_symmetry.space_group_name_H-M   'P 1'
#
loop_
_entity.id
_entity.type
_entity.pdbx_description
1 polymer ?
#
loop_
_entity_poly.entity_id
_entity_poly.type
_entity_poly.pdbx_seq_one_letter_code
_entity_poly.pdbx_strand_id
1 'polypeptide(L)'
;MFSGRSLPIYVKGVLLPFRDRIIYDGLLSVYSVFFGGGIRSSMKQTYSRLKRREGIVEQLVGPDGKPQIRTSIDRRRPRQPAPDWRPAVDEIMAQAEKMRPADTPCQSAALSLLRAVARMAQATLHQPKDTDEHLRRLRSVRRALTRLENVLEEE
;
A
#
# COMPACT_ATOMS: atom_id res chain seq x y z
N MET A 1 -11.81 -15.94 28.74
CA MET A 1 -10.53 -15.27 29.01
C MET A 1 -9.61 -15.44 27.80
N PHE A 2 -9.03 -14.37 27.24
CA PHE A 2 -8.30 -14.39 25.95
C PHE A 2 -6.86 -14.96 26.02
N SER A 3 -6.41 -15.39 27.20
CA SER A 3 -5.06 -15.86 27.47
C SER A 3 -4.70 -17.09 26.62
N GLY A 4 -3.75 -16.94 25.69
CA GLY A 4 -3.18 -18.03 24.89
C GLY A 4 -3.54 -18.07 23.40
N ARG A 5 -4.46 -17.21 22.93
CA ARG A 5 -4.81 -17.13 21.49
C ARG A 5 -4.05 -16.01 20.79
N SER A 6 -3.40 -16.31 19.67
CA SER A 6 -2.68 -15.31 18.87
C SER A 6 -3.66 -14.40 18.12
N LEU A 7 -3.70 -13.11 18.49
CA LEU A 7 -4.51 -12.11 17.80
C LEU A 7 -4.14 -11.99 16.32
N PRO A 8 -5.08 -11.69 15.41
CA PRO A 8 -6.47 -11.33 15.66
C PRO A 8 -7.34 -12.52 16.08
N ILE A 9 -8.44 -12.24 16.79
CA ILE A 9 -9.45 -13.23 17.22
C ILE A 9 -10.82 -12.70 16.77
N TYR A 10 -11.66 -13.57 16.23
CA TYR A 10 -13.00 -13.19 15.80
C TYR A 10 -13.96 -13.18 16.99
N VAL A 11 -14.68 -12.07 17.17
CA VAL A 11 -15.59 -11.85 18.30
C VAL A 11 -16.91 -11.25 17.82
N LYS A 12 -18.01 -11.62 18.48
CA LYS A 12 -19.32 -10.97 18.36
C LYS A 12 -19.63 -10.28 19.67
N GLY A 13 -20.02 -9.01 19.60
CA GLY A 13 -20.43 -8.19 20.72
C GLY A 13 -21.00 -6.87 20.23
N VAL A 14 -21.61 -6.11 21.12
CA VAL A 14 -22.15 -4.77 20.80
C VAL A 14 -21.14 -3.71 21.24
N LEU A 15 -20.75 -2.85 20.31
CA LEU A 15 -19.94 -1.67 20.62
C LEU A 15 -20.87 -0.48 20.83
N LEU A 16 -20.78 0.15 22.00
CA LEU A 16 -21.58 1.30 22.38
C LEU A 16 -20.69 2.53 22.51
N PRO A 17 -20.99 3.64 21.82
CA PRO A 17 -20.33 4.90 22.10
C PRO A 17 -20.86 5.45 23.44
N PHE A 18 -19.97 5.68 24.40
CA PHE A 18 -20.31 6.32 25.66
C PHE A 18 -19.27 7.39 26.00
N ARG A 19 -19.70 8.65 25.93
CA ARG A 19 -18.83 9.84 26.07
C ARG A 19 -17.66 9.79 25.08
N ASP A 20 -16.44 9.78 25.58
CA ASP A 20 -15.17 9.75 24.83
C ASP A 20 -14.65 8.32 24.58
N ARG A 21 -15.42 7.27 24.93
CA ARG A 21 -14.98 5.87 24.86
C ARG A 21 -15.93 4.99 24.04
N ILE A 22 -15.39 3.99 23.36
CA ILE A 22 -16.16 2.84 22.90
C ILE A 22 -16.16 1.83 24.05
N ILE A 23 -17.33 1.55 24.60
CA ILE A 23 -17.54 0.48 25.57
C ILE A 23 -18.24 -0.69 24.89
N TYR A 24 -18.33 -1.82 25.58
CA TYR A 24 -19.14 -2.97 25.15
C TYR A 24 -20.14 -3.31 26.26
N ASP A 25 -21.21 -4.01 25.90
CA ASP A 25 -22.33 -4.38 26.78
C ASP A 25 -22.02 -5.48 27.82
N GLY A 26 -20.76 -5.89 27.95
CA GLY A 26 -20.35 -7.02 28.79
C GLY A 26 -20.47 -8.39 28.11
N LEU A 27 -21.21 -8.51 27.00
CA LEU A 27 -21.46 -9.76 26.30
C LEU A 27 -20.57 -9.88 25.06
N LEU A 28 -19.44 -10.56 25.22
CA LEU A 28 -18.48 -10.77 24.13
C LEU A 28 -18.30 -12.26 23.87
N SER A 29 -18.87 -12.74 22.77
CA SER A 29 -18.75 -14.12 22.31
C SER A 29 -17.53 -14.28 21.41
N VAL A 30 -16.62 -15.17 21.78
CA VAL A 30 -15.42 -15.48 21.00
C VAL A 30 -15.68 -16.69 20.13
N TYR A 31 -15.35 -16.62 18.84
CA TYR A 31 -15.46 -17.78 17.95
C TYR A 31 -14.19 -18.63 17.96
N SER A 32 -14.32 -19.92 17.68
CA SER A 32 -13.20 -20.84 17.45
C SER A 32 -12.68 -20.75 16.01
N VAL A 33 -12.42 -19.53 15.53
CA VAL A 33 -11.86 -19.28 14.20
C VAL A 33 -10.41 -18.83 14.33
N PHE A 34 -9.51 -19.50 13.60
CA PHE A 34 -8.11 -19.12 13.51
C PHE A 34 -7.86 -18.34 12.22
N PHE A 35 -7.28 -17.15 12.35
CA PHE A 35 -6.88 -16.35 11.22
C PHE A 35 -5.46 -16.73 10.78
N GLY A 36 -5.32 -17.24 9.55
CA GLY A 36 -4.03 -17.55 8.93
C GLY A 36 -3.22 -16.31 8.52
N GLY A 37 -2.01 -16.51 7.99
CA GLY A 37 -1.10 -15.42 7.61
C GLY A 37 -1.67 -14.45 6.57
N GLY A 38 -2.42 -14.95 5.58
CA GLY A 38 -2.98 -14.12 4.50
C GLY A 38 -3.94 -13.03 5.00
N ILE A 39 -4.92 -13.39 5.82
CA ILE A 39 -5.90 -12.43 6.34
C ILE A 39 -5.26 -11.46 7.35
N ARG A 40 -4.28 -11.93 8.14
CA ARG A 40 -3.46 -11.07 9.02
C ARG A 40 -2.72 -10.00 8.22
N SER A 41 -2.07 -10.39 7.13
CA SER A 41 -1.37 -9.47 6.23
C SER A 41 -2.32 -8.48 5.56
N SER A 42 -3.48 -8.95 5.08
CA SER A 42 -4.51 -8.10 4.47
C SER A 42 -5.07 -7.06 5.45
N MET A 43 -5.39 -7.47 6.69
CA MET A 43 -5.83 -6.56 7.75
C MET A 43 -4.74 -5.55 8.11
N LYS A 44 -3.47 -5.98 8.24
CA LYS A 44 -2.33 -5.10 8.50
C LYS A 44 -2.14 -4.08 7.38
N GLN A 45 -2.29 -4.50 6.12
CA GLN A 45 -2.18 -3.62 4.96
C GLN A 45 -3.33 -2.60 4.93
N THR A 46 -4.55 -3.05 5.19
CA THR A 46 -5.75 -2.19 5.27
C THR A 46 -5.62 -1.17 6.41
N TYR A 47 -5.25 -1.62 7.61
CA TYR A 47 -4.95 -0.74 8.74
C TYR A 47 -3.87 0.29 8.39
N SER A 48 -2.75 -0.14 7.81
CA SER A 48 -1.65 0.77 7.45
C SER A 48 -2.04 1.78 6.37
N ARG A 49 -2.94 1.40 5.45
CA ARG A 49 -3.50 2.31 4.44
C ARG A 49 -4.42 3.35 5.08
N LEU A 50 -5.38 2.91 5.91
CA LEU A 50 -6.31 3.79 6.62
C LEU A 50 -5.56 4.72 7.57
N LYS A 51 -4.62 4.18 8.36
CA LYS A 51 -3.75 4.95 9.24
C LYS A 51 -3.00 6.05 8.49
N ARG A 52 -2.46 5.78 7.29
CA ARG A 52 -1.78 6.80 6.46
C ARG A 52 -2.72 7.87 5.89
N ARG A 53 -3.96 7.50 5.57
CA ARG A 53 -4.94 8.38 4.94
C ARG A 53 -5.67 9.26 5.96
N GLU A 54 -6.08 8.66 7.08
CA GLU A 54 -7.04 9.21 8.04
C GLU A 54 -6.46 9.38 9.44
N GLY A 55 -5.20 8.94 9.67
CA GLY A 55 -4.55 8.99 10.96
C GLY A 55 -5.07 7.96 11.96
N ILE A 56 -4.88 8.25 13.24
CA ILE A 56 -5.44 7.47 14.35
C ILE A 56 -6.50 8.33 15.02
N VAL A 57 -7.72 7.82 15.13
CA VAL A 57 -8.78 8.47 15.90
C VAL A 57 -8.53 8.18 17.38
N GLU A 58 -8.03 9.16 18.12
CA GLU A 58 -7.76 9.03 19.56
C GLU A 58 -8.97 9.45 20.42
N GLN A 59 -9.92 10.21 19.87
CA GLN A 59 -11.10 10.72 20.58
C GLN A 59 -12.35 10.58 19.71
N LEU A 60 -13.44 10.07 20.28
CA LEU A 60 -14.70 9.87 19.56
C LEU A 60 -15.55 11.15 19.47
N VAL A 61 -15.41 12.04 20.45
CA VAL A 61 -16.21 13.25 20.60
C VAL A 61 -15.30 14.38 21.11
N GLY A 62 -15.30 15.52 20.43
CA GLY A 62 -14.62 16.75 20.87
C GLY A 62 -15.44 17.55 21.89
N PRO A 63 -14.89 18.62 22.47
CA PRO A 63 -15.59 19.52 23.40
C PRO A 63 -16.91 20.07 22.83
N ASP A 64 -17.01 20.20 21.51
CA ASP A 64 -18.17 20.72 20.79
C ASP A 64 -19.19 19.64 20.36
N GLY A 65 -19.04 18.40 20.84
CA GLY A 65 -19.92 17.28 20.47
C GLY A 65 -19.68 16.67 19.08
N LYS A 66 -18.71 17.19 18.32
CA LYS A 66 -18.35 16.71 16.97
C LYS A 66 -17.24 15.65 17.04
N PRO A 67 -17.24 14.62 16.18
CA PRO A 67 -16.18 13.62 16.16
C PRO A 67 -14.81 14.27 15.86
N GLN A 68 -13.86 14.12 16.78
CA GLN A 68 -12.50 14.65 16.61
C GLN A 68 -11.57 13.59 16.03
N ILE A 69 -11.39 13.65 14.72
CA ILE A 69 -10.28 12.98 14.06
C ILE A 69 -9.02 13.79 14.37
N ARG A 70 -8.39 13.54 15.53
CA ARG A 70 -7.05 14.05 15.81
C ARG A 70 -6.05 13.22 15.02
N THR A 71 -5.72 13.67 13.81
CA THR A 71 -4.70 13.05 12.97
C THR A 71 -3.30 13.34 13.54
N SER A 72 -2.92 12.73 14.67
CA SER A 72 -1.58 12.89 15.28
C SER A 72 -0.45 12.17 14.53
N ILE A 73 -0.72 11.73 13.29
CA ILE A 73 0.37 11.50 12.35
C ILE A 73 0.57 12.84 11.69
N ASP A 74 1.37 13.69 12.35
CA ASP A 74 2.08 14.74 11.64
C ASP A 74 2.63 14.08 10.39
N ARG A 75 2.03 14.40 9.23
CA ARG A 75 2.71 14.20 7.97
C ARG A 75 3.99 14.97 8.20
N ARG A 76 5.10 14.25 8.47
CA ARG A 76 6.43 14.79 8.24
C ARG A 76 6.43 15.10 6.76
N ARG A 77 5.91 16.28 6.40
CA ARG A 77 6.29 16.93 5.16
C ARG A 77 7.80 16.92 5.23
N PRO A 78 8.49 16.34 4.24
CA PRO A 78 9.93 16.40 4.22
C PRO A 78 10.33 17.86 4.48
N ARG A 79 11.27 18.07 5.40
CA ARG A 79 11.67 19.40 5.90
C ARG A 79 12.05 20.36 4.76
N GLN A 80 12.38 19.81 3.60
CA GLN A 80 12.66 20.51 2.38
C GLN A 80 11.80 19.93 1.25
N PRO A 81 11.39 20.74 0.26
CA PRO A 81 10.76 20.23 -0.95
C PRO A 81 11.70 19.22 -1.61
N ALA A 82 11.14 18.10 -2.08
CA ALA A 82 11.94 17.07 -2.74
C ALA A 82 12.63 17.67 -3.99
N PRO A 83 13.90 17.31 -4.26
CA PRO A 83 14.56 17.65 -5.51
C PRO A 83 13.72 17.23 -6.72
N ASP A 84 13.83 17.96 -7.83
CA ASP A 84 13.17 17.56 -9.07
C ASP A 84 13.91 16.37 -9.69
N TRP A 85 13.30 15.19 -9.60
CA TRP A 85 13.84 13.94 -10.14
C TRP A 85 13.43 13.67 -11.59
N ARG A 86 12.56 14.50 -12.18
CA ARG A 86 12.12 14.35 -13.58
C ARG A 86 13.29 14.19 -14.57
N PRO A 87 14.32 15.06 -14.58
CA PRO A 87 15.41 14.93 -15.54
C PRO A 87 16.19 13.63 -15.37
N ALA A 88 16.43 13.18 -14.14
CA ALA A 88 17.13 11.93 -13.87
C ALA A 88 16.33 10.71 -14.36
N VAL A 89 15.00 10.72 -14.18
CA VAL A 89 14.13 9.65 -14.66
C VAL A 89 13.99 9.66 -16.18
N ASP A 90 13.96 10.84 -16.80
CA ASP A 90 13.96 10.98 -18.26
C ASP A 90 15.26 10.44 -18.87
N GLU A 91 16.40 10.65 -18.22
CA GLU A 91 17.68 10.07 -18.62
C GLU A 91 17.68 8.54 -18.51
N ILE A 92 17.21 7.99 -17.39
CA ILE A 92 17.08 6.54 -17.21
C ILE A 92 16.20 5.94 -18.31
N MET A 93 15.08 6.58 -18.63
CA MET A 93 14.19 6.13 -19.71
C MET A 93 14.88 6.19 -21.08
N ALA A 94 15.61 7.27 -21.36
CA ALA A 94 16.36 7.42 -22.61
C ALA A 94 17.45 6.34 -22.76
N GLN A 95 18.14 5.98 -21.67
CA GLN A 95 19.11 4.88 -21.68
C GLN A 95 18.41 3.52 -21.84
N ALA A 96 17.29 3.31 -21.16
CA ALA A 96 16.50 2.08 -21.24
C ALA A 96 15.96 1.79 -22.66
N GLU A 97 15.58 2.82 -23.42
CA GLU A 97 15.16 2.65 -24.83
C GLU A 97 16.32 2.25 -25.75
N LYS A 98 17.52 2.76 -25.48
CA LYS A 98 18.72 2.50 -26.30
C LYS A 98 19.24 1.06 -26.18
N MET A 99 18.88 0.35 -25.12
CA MET A 99 19.28 -1.04 -24.90
C MET A 99 18.50 -2.00 -25.82
N ARG A 100 18.98 -2.21 -27.07
CA ARG A 100 18.49 -3.20 -28.05
C ARG A 100 19.61 -3.76 -28.95
N PRO A 101 19.55 -5.05 -29.41
CA PRO A 101 18.79 -6.20 -28.92
C PRO A 101 19.56 -6.98 -27.84
N ALA A 102 18.87 -7.87 -27.12
CA ALA A 102 19.47 -8.79 -26.14
C ALA A 102 19.67 -10.17 -26.76
N ASP A 103 20.72 -10.87 -26.35
CA ASP A 103 21.12 -12.15 -26.95
C ASP A 103 20.31 -13.34 -26.42
N THR A 104 19.67 -13.21 -25.25
CA THR A 104 18.87 -14.28 -24.64
C THR A 104 17.43 -13.87 -24.32
N PRO A 105 16.48 -14.83 -24.29
CA PRO A 105 15.10 -14.58 -23.85
C PRO A 105 15.03 -13.97 -22.45
N CYS A 106 15.85 -14.44 -21.51
CA CYS A 106 15.94 -13.91 -20.15
C CYS A 106 16.39 -12.43 -20.12
N GLN A 107 17.46 -12.09 -20.85
CA GLN A 107 17.91 -10.69 -20.98
C GLN A 107 16.84 -9.80 -21.63
N SER A 108 16.12 -10.31 -22.63
CA SER A 108 15.04 -9.58 -23.30
C SER A 108 13.86 -9.29 -22.37
N ALA A 109 13.53 -10.23 -21.48
CA ALA A 109 12.48 -10.09 -20.47
C ALA A 109 12.89 -9.09 -19.39
N ALA A 110 14.14 -9.15 -18.91
CA ALA A 110 14.69 -8.24 -17.92
C ALA A 110 14.72 -6.78 -18.43
N LEU A 111 15.20 -6.55 -19.65
CA LEU A 111 15.20 -5.21 -20.27
C LEU A 111 13.77 -4.68 -20.51
N SER A 112 12.81 -5.58 -20.78
CA SER A 112 11.41 -5.19 -20.93
C SER A 112 10.77 -4.76 -19.62
N LEU A 113 11.10 -5.42 -18.51
CA LEU A 113 10.70 -5.00 -17.16
C LEU A 113 11.31 -3.62 -16.82
N LEU A 114 12.61 -3.43 -17.05
CA LEU A 114 13.30 -2.17 -16.80
C LEU A 114 12.64 -1.00 -17.53
N ARG A 115 12.31 -1.17 -18.83
CA ARG A 115 11.56 -0.17 -19.62
C ARG A 115 10.17 0.09 -19.05
N ALA A 116 9.43 -0.94 -18.64
CA ALA A 116 8.08 -0.78 -18.08
C ALA A 116 8.10 0.04 -16.78
N VAL A 117 9.09 -0.22 -15.91
CA VAL A 117 9.27 0.49 -14.64
C VAL A 117 9.69 1.94 -14.88
N ALA A 118 10.66 2.19 -15.77
CA ALA A 118 11.10 3.54 -16.12
C ALA A 118 9.96 4.39 -16.69
N ARG A 119 9.14 3.83 -17.59
CA ARG A 119 7.93 4.51 -18.11
C ARG A 119 6.90 4.81 -17.02
N MET A 120 6.72 3.90 -16.06
CA MET A 120 5.81 4.13 -14.92
C MET A 120 6.32 5.28 -14.04
N ALA A 121 7.62 5.31 -13.74
CA ALA A 121 8.25 6.38 -12.96
C ALA A 121 8.16 7.74 -13.67
N GLN A 122 8.34 7.77 -14.99
CA GLN A 122 8.19 8.97 -15.79
C GLN A 122 6.73 9.49 -15.72
N ALA A 123 5.75 8.61 -15.92
CA ALA A 123 4.33 8.98 -15.88
C ALA A 123 3.90 9.53 -14.50
N THR A 124 4.39 8.95 -13.40
CA THR A 124 4.06 9.41 -12.05
C THR A 124 4.66 10.76 -11.69
N LEU A 125 5.85 11.08 -12.20
CA LEU A 125 6.53 12.36 -11.94
C LEU A 125 6.03 13.51 -12.82
N HIS A 126 5.70 13.23 -14.09
CA HIS A 126 5.19 14.22 -15.04
C HIS A 126 3.70 14.52 -14.85
N GLN A 127 2.90 13.50 -14.54
CA GLN A 127 1.44 13.62 -14.38
C GLN A 127 0.98 13.07 -13.03
N PRO A 128 1.32 13.72 -11.89
CA PRO A 128 1.10 13.16 -10.55
C PRO A 128 -0.36 12.99 -10.14
N LYS A 129 -1.32 13.57 -10.88
CA LYS A 129 -2.75 13.51 -10.58
C LYS A 129 -3.52 12.47 -11.41
N ASP A 130 -2.92 11.91 -12.46
CA ASP A 130 -3.59 10.94 -13.34
C ASP A 130 -3.47 9.52 -12.77
N THR A 131 -4.36 9.21 -11.84
CA THR A 131 -4.38 7.91 -11.15
C THR A 131 -4.67 6.76 -12.10
N ASP A 132 -5.51 6.98 -13.12
CA ASP A 132 -5.90 5.94 -14.07
C ASP A 132 -4.74 5.54 -14.98
N GLU A 133 -3.97 6.53 -15.44
CA GLU A 133 -2.75 6.27 -16.21
C GLU A 133 -1.69 5.55 -15.36
N HIS A 134 -1.52 5.94 -14.09
CA HIS A 134 -0.60 5.22 -13.18
C HIS A 134 -1.00 3.76 -13.00
N LEU A 135 -2.30 3.47 -12.87
CA LEU A 135 -2.82 2.11 -12.77
C LEU A 135 -2.63 1.31 -14.06
N ARG A 136 -2.80 1.95 -15.23
CA ARG A 136 -2.50 1.31 -16.52
C ARG A 136 -1.02 0.94 -16.62
N ARG A 137 -0.12 1.86 -16.28
CA ARG A 137 1.34 1.63 -16.30
C ARG A 137 1.75 0.56 -15.29
N LEU A 138 1.16 0.54 -14.10
CA LEU A 138 1.39 -0.51 -13.10
C LEU A 138 1.00 -1.90 -13.61
N ARG A 139 -0.12 -2.03 -14.34
CA ARG A 139 -0.49 -3.31 -14.97
C ARG A 139 0.54 -3.77 -16.00
N SER A 140 1.11 -2.85 -16.78
CA SER A 140 2.19 -3.18 -17.71
C SER A 140 3.46 -3.65 -17.00
N VAL A 141 3.83 -3.04 -15.87
CA VAL A 141 4.96 -3.51 -15.04
C VAL A 141 4.71 -4.93 -14.53
N ARG A 142 3.51 -5.21 -13.99
CA ARG A 142 3.17 -6.55 -13.51
C ARG A 142 3.28 -7.61 -14.60
N ARG A 143 2.76 -7.31 -15.80
CA ARG A 143 2.88 -8.23 -16.95
C ARG A 143 4.32 -8.49 -17.36
N ALA A 144 5.17 -7.46 -17.34
CA ALA A 144 6.59 -7.62 -17.65
C ALA A 144 7.33 -8.43 -16.59
N LEU A 145 6.99 -8.26 -15.32
CA LEU A 145 7.53 -9.06 -14.22
C LEU A 145 7.13 -10.53 -14.35
N THR A 146 5.83 -10.82 -14.54
CA THR A 146 5.34 -12.19 -14.74
C THR A 146 6.02 -12.86 -15.94
N ARG A 147 6.27 -12.12 -17.02
CA ARG A 147 7.03 -12.66 -18.16
C ARG A 147 8.46 -13.04 -17.78
N LEU A 148 9.14 -12.23 -16.98
CA LEU A 148 10.49 -12.54 -16.52
C LEU A 148 10.50 -13.74 -15.57
N GLU A 149 9.53 -13.82 -14.66
CA GLU A 149 9.33 -14.96 -13.75
C GLU A 149 9.18 -16.25 -14.56
N ASN A 150 8.29 -16.29 -15.56
CA ASN A 150 8.10 -17.47 -16.39
C ASN A 150 9.38 -17.90 -17.14
N VAL A 151 10.14 -16.95 -17.70
CA VAL A 151 11.38 -17.27 -18.42
C VAL A 151 12.46 -17.83 -17.47
N LEU A 152 12.51 -17.35 -16.23
CA LEU A 152 13.44 -17.86 -15.22
C LEU A 152 13.04 -19.24 -14.68
N GLU A 153 11.75 -19.58 -14.71
CA GLU A 153 11.26 -20.91 -14.33
C GLU A 153 11.43 -21.97 -15.44
N GLU A 154 11.58 -21.53 -16.70
CA GLU A 154 11.75 -22.38 -17.88
C GLU A 154 13.24 -22.63 -18.25
N GLU A 155 14.19 -21.94 -17.62
CA GLU A 155 15.65 -22.18 -17.71
C GLU A 155 16.14 -23.25 -16.72
#